data_AF-A0A8K0KPI4-F1
#
_entry.id   AF-A0A8K0KPI4-F1
#
_cell.length_a   1.000
_cell.length_b   1.000
_cell.length_c   1.000
_cell.angle_alpha   90.00
_cell.angle_beta   90.00
_cell.angle_gamma   90.00
#
_symmetry.space_group_name_H-M   'P 1'
#
loop_
_entity.id
_entity.type
_entity.pdbx_description
1 polymer ?
#
loop_
_entity_poly.entity_id
_entity_poly.type
_entity_poly.pdbx_seq_one_letter_code
_entity_poly.pdbx_strand_id
1 'polypeptide(L)'
;MHNLLLHQEGSKMAVRLAGGLQKMVALLQRNNVKFLAIVTDCLQILAYGNQESKLIILASQGPVELVRILRSYDYEKLLWTTSRVLKVLSVCSSNKPAIVEAGGMQALAMHLGDPSQRLVQNCLWTLRNLSDAGTKVDGLEGLLQSLVQLLSSGDVNVVTCAAGILSNLTCNNQRNKVAVCQVGGVDALVRTILNAGDREEITEPAVCALRHLTSRHVESEMAQNAVRLNYGLQAIVKLLHPPSRWPLVKAVIGLIRNLALCPANHAPLRDHGAIHHLVRLLLRAFQDTQRQRSSVASGGGGGTGGGGGGSYADGVRMEEIVEGAVGALHILARESHNRAVIRGQLVIPIFVQLLFNEIENIQRVAAGVLCELAADKEGAEMIEQEGATAPLTELLHSRNEGVATYAAAVLFRMSEDKPHDYKKRLSMELTNSLFREEPNMWGGGELGMGPDLQV
;
A
#
# COMPACT_ATOMS: atom_id res chain seq x y z
N MET A 1 30.18 29.69 -19.42
CA MET A 1 29.68 28.91 -18.26
C MET A 1 29.30 27.48 -18.64
N HIS A 2 28.29 27.27 -19.49
CA HIS A 2 27.82 25.91 -19.84
C HIS A 2 28.93 24.96 -20.34
N ASN A 3 29.76 25.40 -21.30
CA ASN A 3 30.91 24.61 -21.76
C ASN A 3 31.91 24.27 -20.64
N LEU A 4 32.13 25.18 -19.69
CA LEU A 4 33.02 24.92 -18.55
C LEU A 4 32.45 23.81 -17.68
N LEU A 5 31.15 23.86 -17.36
CA LEU A 5 30.48 22.84 -16.54
C LEU A 5 30.51 21.44 -17.16
N LEU A 6 30.59 21.35 -18.49
CA LEU A 6 30.64 20.08 -19.23
C LEU A 6 32.06 19.52 -19.36
N HIS A 7 33.04 20.38 -19.65
CA HIS A 7 34.36 19.93 -20.12
C HIS A 7 35.51 20.31 -19.21
N GLN A 8 35.34 21.28 -18.32
CA GLN A 8 36.39 21.74 -17.41
C GLN A 8 36.21 21.11 -16.03
N GLU A 9 37.17 20.28 -15.64
CA GLU A 9 37.23 19.71 -14.29
C GLU A 9 37.35 20.82 -13.23
N GLY A 10 36.77 20.61 -12.05
CA GLY A 10 36.72 21.61 -10.96
C GLY A 10 35.73 22.76 -11.16
N SER A 11 35.29 23.03 -12.40
CA SER A 11 34.40 24.15 -12.71
C SER A 11 33.09 24.12 -11.90
N LYS A 12 32.47 22.95 -11.71
CA LYS A 12 31.21 22.81 -10.96
C LYS A 12 31.34 23.37 -9.54
N MET A 13 32.47 23.12 -8.87
CA MET A 13 32.72 23.66 -7.53
C MET A 13 32.95 25.17 -7.57
N ALA A 14 33.78 25.65 -8.51
CA ALA A 14 34.03 27.08 -8.67
C ALA A 14 32.74 27.88 -8.91
N VAL A 15 31.81 27.35 -9.72
CA VAL A 15 30.52 28.01 -9.98
C VAL A 15 29.62 28.03 -8.73
N ARG A 16 29.63 26.98 -7.90
CA ARG A 16 28.87 26.97 -6.64
C ARG A 16 29.39 28.03 -5.68
N LEU A 17 30.71 28.08 -5.47
CA LEU A 17 31.36 29.05 -4.57
C LEU A 17 31.15 30.50 -5.04
N ALA A 18 31.06 30.73 -6.35
CA ALA A 18 30.79 32.04 -6.93
C ALA A 18 29.31 32.49 -6.85
N GLY A 19 28.43 31.73 -6.18
CA GLY A 19 26.99 32.04 -6.11
C GLY A 19 26.27 31.90 -7.45
N GLY A 20 26.79 31.04 -8.34
CA GLY A 20 26.26 30.88 -9.69
C GLY A 20 24.84 30.32 -9.73
N LEU A 21 24.48 29.45 -8.79
CA LEU A 21 23.14 28.84 -8.71
C LEU A 21 22.03 29.88 -8.50
N GLN A 22 22.21 30.78 -7.53
CA GLN A 22 21.24 31.84 -7.21
C GLN A 22 21.00 32.73 -8.43
N LYS A 23 22.09 33.14 -9.11
CA LYS A 23 22.02 33.95 -10.32
C LYS A 23 21.36 33.19 -11.48
N MET A 24 21.66 31.91 -11.66
CA MET A 24 21.03 31.07 -12.69
C MET A 24 19.53 30.90 -12.47
N VAL A 25 19.07 30.74 -11.21
CA VAL A 25 17.64 30.67 -10.92
C VAL A 25 16.95 32.01 -11.23
N ALA A 26 17.55 33.15 -10.86
CA ALA A 26 17.01 34.46 -11.21
C ALA A 26 16.88 34.68 -12.74
N LEU A 27 17.75 34.06 -13.54
CA LEU A 27 17.70 34.12 -15.00
C LEU A 27 16.55 33.30 -15.61
N LEU A 28 15.87 32.44 -14.86
CA LEU A 28 14.71 31.68 -15.34
C LEU A 28 13.52 32.60 -15.69
N GLN A 29 13.48 33.82 -15.16
CA GLN A 29 12.45 34.84 -15.47
C GLN A 29 12.62 35.50 -16.85
N ARG A 30 13.66 35.15 -17.61
CA ARG A 30 13.83 35.63 -19.00
C ARG A 30 12.90 34.85 -19.94
N ASN A 31 12.73 35.35 -21.16
CA ASN A 31 11.74 34.78 -22.11
C ASN A 31 12.36 34.02 -23.29
N ASN A 32 13.68 34.09 -23.51
CA ASN A 32 14.32 33.43 -24.64
C ASN A 32 14.46 31.92 -24.39
N VAL A 33 13.68 31.11 -25.11
CA VAL A 33 13.59 29.66 -24.88
C VAL A 33 14.92 28.92 -25.07
N LYS A 34 15.76 29.36 -26.02
CA LYS A 34 17.09 28.76 -26.25
C LYS A 34 18.05 29.10 -25.11
N PHE A 35 17.99 30.32 -24.60
CA PHE A 35 18.75 30.76 -23.43
C PHE A 35 18.32 29.99 -22.17
N LEU A 36 17.01 29.92 -21.90
CA LEU A 36 16.48 29.16 -20.77
C LEU A 36 16.87 27.68 -20.81
N ALA A 37 16.94 27.08 -22.01
CA ALA A 37 17.37 25.69 -22.14
C ALA A 37 18.83 25.49 -21.68
N ILE A 38 19.71 26.46 -21.95
CA ILE A 38 21.10 26.44 -21.48
C ILE A 38 21.16 26.66 -19.97
N VAL A 39 20.39 27.62 -19.43
CA VAL A 39 20.35 27.92 -18.00
C VAL A 39 19.85 26.71 -17.20
N THR A 40 18.75 26.10 -17.63
CA THR A 40 18.19 24.90 -16.98
C THR A 40 19.13 23.71 -17.05
N ASP A 41 19.85 23.51 -18.17
CA ASP A 41 20.86 22.45 -18.25
C ASP A 41 22.06 22.73 -17.32
N CYS A 42 22.49 23.99 -17.16
CA CYS A 42 23.49 24.35 -16.15
C CYS A 42 23.02 24.01 -14.72
N LEU A 43 21.77 24.35 -14.38
CA LEU A 43 21.18 24.01 -13.08
C LEU A 43 21.13 22.50 -12.87
N GLN A 44 20.77 21.74 -13.91
CA GLN A 44 20.75 20.28 -13.88
C GLN A 44 22.13 19.71 -13.56
N ILE A 45 23.18 20.17 -14.27
CA ILE A 45 24.56 19.71 -14.09
C ILE A 45 25.06 20.00 -12.67
N LEU A 46 24.73 21.19 -12.13
CA LEU A 46 25.16 21.60 -10.79
C LEU A 46 24.39 20.88 -9.68
N ALA A 47 23.11 20.59 -9.87
CA ALA A 47 22.26 19.92 -8.88
C ALA A 47 22.46 18.40 -8.81
N TYR A 48 22.90 17.77 -9.91
CA TYR A 48 23.04 16.32 -10.00
C TYR A 48 24.05 15.81 -8.96
N GLY A 49 23.61 14.91 -8.09
CA GLY A 49 24.43 14.31 -7.04
C GLY A 49 24.89 15.27 -5.92
N ASN A 50 24.38 16.51 -5.86
CA ASN A 50 24.85 17.51 -4.88
C ASN A 50 23.69 18.10 -4.07
N GLN A 51 23.57 17.72 -2.79
CA GLN A 51 22.46 18.11 -1.92
C GLN A 51 22.40 19.62 -1.66
N GLU A 52 23.55 20.25 -1.40
CA GLU A 52 23.65 21.69 -1.16
C GLU A 52 23.13 22.51 -2.35
N SER A 53 23.49 22.12 -3.57
CA SER A 53 23.00 22.78 -4.78
C SER A 53 21.48 22.70 -4.90
N LYS A 54 20.87 21.56 -4.53
CA LYS A 54 19.40 21.41 -4.53
C LYS A 54 18.74 22.33 -3.50
N LEU A 55 19.36 22.52 -2.33
CA LEU A 55 18.86 23.43 -1.29
C LEU A 55 19.01 24.90 -1.68
N ILE A 56 20.10 25.27 -2.34
CA ILE A 56 20.29 26.63 -2.88
C ILE A 56 19.24 26.94 -3.96
N ILE A 57 18.97 25.99 -4.87
CA ILE A 57 17.93 26.14 -5.89
C ILE A 57 16.56 26.32 -5.24
N LEU A 58 16.24 25.53 -4.21
CA LEU A 58 15.02 25.68 -3.42
C LEU A 58 14.91 27.08 -2.78
N ALA A 59 15.94 27.51 -2.06
CA ALA A 59 15.98 28.82 -1.39
C ALA A 59 15.85 29.99 -2.38
N SER A 60 16.24 29.77 -3.64
CA SER A 60 16.14 30.76 -4.72
C SER A 60 14.81 30.72 -5.49
N GLN A 61 13.78 30.02 -4.99
CA GLN A 61 12.47 29.83 -5.65
C GLN A 61 12.54 29.04 -6.97
N GLY A 62 13.55 28.17 -7.12
CA GLY A 62 13.73 27.33 -8.31
C GLY A 62 12.52 26.47 -8.69
N PRO A 63 11.87 25.74 -7.75
CA PRO A 63 10.68 24.95 -8.07
C PRO A 63 9.57 25.76 -8.75
N VAL A 64 9.27 26.96 -8.26
CA VAL A 64 8.22 27.83 -8.80
C VAL A 64 8.52 28.22 -10.25
N GLU A 65 9.74 28.69 -10.53
CA GLU A 65 10.13 29.11 -11.89
C GLU A 65 10.22 27.93 -12.87
N LEU A 66 10.71 26.77 -12.44
CA LEU A 66 10.78 25.57 -13.28
C LEU A 66 9.37 25.07 -13.64
N VAL A 67 8.44 25.10 -12.68
CA VAL A 67 7.04 24.73 -12.93
C VAL A 67 6.35 25.76 -13.83
N ARG A 68 6.63 27.06 -13.67
CA ARG A 68 6.15 28.10 -14.59
C ARG A 68 6.62 27.83 -16.02
N ILE A 69 7.90 27.48 -16.22
CA ILE A 69 8.44 27.14 -17.55
C ILE A 69 7.65 25.99 -18.19
N LEU A 70 7.36 24.91 -17.44
CA LEU A 70 6.55 23.80 -17.97
C LEU A 70 5.13 24.21 -18.36
N ARG A 71 4.55 25.25 -17.75
CA ARG A 71 3.20 25.73 -18.07
C ARG A 71 3.16 26.76 -19.20
N SER A 72 4.27 27.45 -19.46
CA SER A 72 4.29 28.65 -20.30
C SER A 72 4.91 28.46 -21.68
N TYR A 73 5.64 27.37 -21.92
CA TYR A 73 6.37 27.17 -23.17
C TYR A 73 6.10 25.80 -23.78
N ASP A 74 6.31 25.70 -25.08
CA ASP A 74 6.14 24.50 -25.92
C ASP A 74 7.46 24.05 -26.58
N TYR A 75 8.55 24.81 -26.40
CA TYR A 75 9.84 24.47 -26.98
C TYR A 75 10.42 23.21 -26.31
N GLU A 76 10.33 22.08 -27.02
CA GLU A 76 10.66 20.73 -26.53
C GLU A 76 12.00 20.67 -25.79
N LYS A 77 13.08 21.28 -26.33
CA LYS A 77 14.40 21.22 -25.70
C LYS A 77 14.40 21.89 -24.33
N LEU A 78 13.67 23.00 -24.16
CA LEU A 78 13.52 23.68 -22.88
C LEU A 78 12.66 22.85 -21.92
N LEU A 79 11.55 22.29 -22.37
CA LEU A 79 10.71 21.42 -21.55
C LEU A 79 11.52 20.21 -21.05
N TRP A 80 12.29 19.59 -21.94
CA TRP A 80 13.14 18.46 -21.62
C TRP A 80 14.25 18.83 -20.61
N THR A 81 15.01 19.91 -20.82
CA THR A 81 16.05 20.32 -19.84
C THR A 81 15.44 20.72 -18.50
N THR A 82 14.28 21.39 -18.50
CA THR A 82 13.53 21.76 -17.29
C THR A 82 13.07 20.53 -16.52
N SER A 83 12.45 19.56 -17.21
CA SER A 83 12.02 18.29 -16.60
C SER A 83 13.19 17.52 -15.99
N ARG A 84 14.38 17.57 -16.59
CA ARG A 84 15.59 16.95 -16.03
C ARG A 84 16.04 17.62 -14.72
N VAL A 85 15.90 18.95 -14.59
CA VAL A 85 16.15 19.64 -13.32
C VAL A 85 15.15 19.16 -12.28
N LEU A 86 13.85 19.20 -12.60
CA LEU A 86 12.79 18.76 -11.69
C LEU A 86 12.96 17.30 -11.25
N LYS A 87 13.38 16.40 -12.15
CA LYS A 87 13.74 15.03 -11.79
C LYS A 87 14.82 14.97 -10.72
N VAL A 88 15.91 15.73 -10.88
CA VAL A 88 17.01 15.78 -9.90
C VAL A 88 16.57 16.36 -8.55
N LEU A 89 15.66 17.34 -8.58
CA LEU A 89 15.11 17.95 -7.37
C LEU A 89 14.06 17.06 -6.68
N SER A 90 13.28 16.29 -7.43
CA SER A 90 12.18 15.45 -6.91
C SER A 90 12.63 14.35 -5.94
N VAL A 91 13.91 13.94 -5.98
CA VAL A 91 14.49 12.98 -5.03
C VAL A 91 14.99 13.64 -3.74
N CYS A 92 14.94 14.97 -3.62
CA CYS A 92 15.30 15.69 -2.41
C CYS A 92 14.05 15.93 -1.56
N SER A 93 14.07 15.46 -0.31
CA SER A 93 12.94 15.56 0.63
C SER A 93 12.47 17.00 0.86
N SER A 94 13.37 17.99 0.80
CA SER A 94 13.02 19.42 0.93
C SER A 94 12.42 20.03 -0.34
N ASN A 95 12.88 19.59 -1.52
CA ASN A 95 12.37 20.13 -2.79
C ASN A 95 11.04 19.49 -3.22
N LYS A 96 10.82 18.21 -2.87
CA LYS A 96 9.60 17.48 -3.21
C LYS A 96 8.32 18.24 -2.86
N PRO A 97 8.08 18.68 -1.59
CA PRO A 97 6.87 19.43 -1.24
C PRO A 97 6.78 20.76 -1.99
N ALA A 98 7.88 21.50 -2.14
CA ALA A 98 7.90 22.77 -2.86
C ALA A 98 7.52 22.64 -4.36
N ILE A 99 7.95 21.55 -5.02
CA ILE A 99 7.53 21.26 -6.41
C ILE A 99 6.04 20.93 -6.46
N VAL A 100 5.54 20.16 -5.49
CA VAL A 100 4.12 19.81 -5.39
C VAL A 100 3.25 21.05 -5.14
N GLU A 101 3.63 21.91 -4.18
CA GLU A 101 2.95 23.16 -3.83
C GLU A 101 2.94 24.16 -4.99
N ALA A 102 4.01 24.21 -5.80
CA ALA A 102 4.03 24.99 -7.04
C ALA A 102 3.08 24.45 -8.13
N GLY A 103 2.43 23.30 -7.89
CA GLY A 103 1.57 22.58 -8.83
C GLY A 103 2.36 21.92 -9.96
N GLY A 104 3.55 21.39 -9.63
CA GLY A 104 4.43 20.70 -10.55
C GLY A 104 3.83 19.39 -11.08
N MET A 105 2.95 18.73 -10.32
CA MET A 105 2.28 17.52 -10.78
C MET A 105 1.37 17.78 -11.98
N GLN A 106 0.52 18.81 -11.91
CA GLN A 106 -0.35 19.24 -13.00
C GLN A 106 0.48 19.73 -14.19
N ALA A 107 1.56 20.47 -13.95
CA ALA A 107 2.43 20.98 -15.00
C ALA A 107 3.16 19.86 -15.76
N LEU A 108 3.64 18.83 -15.07
CA LEU A 108 4.26 17.66 -15.70
C LEU A 108 3.23 16.82 -16.47
N ALA A 109 1.98 16.75 -15.97
CA ALA A 109 0.89 16.01 -16.62
C ALA A 109 0.56 16.52 -18.02
N MET A 110 0.68 17.85 -18.25
CA MET A 110 0.43 18.48 -19.55
C MET A 110 1.29 17.90 -20.69
N HIS A 111 2.45 17.33 -20.35
CA HIS A 111 3.44 16.86 -21.31
C HIS A 111 3.45 15.33 -21.50
N LEU A 112 2.47 14.61 -20.94
CA LEU A 112 2.41 13.14 -21.06
C LEU A 112 1.95 12.65 -22.44
N GLY A 113 1.31 13.53 -23.23
CA GLY A 113 0.92 13.26 -24.62
C GLY A 113 1.90 13.83 -25.66
N ASP A 114 3.07 14.33 -25.24
CA ASP A 114 4.04 14.95 -26.16
C ASP A 114 4.72 13.91 -27.08
N PRO A 115 4.99 14.22 -28.37
CA PRO A 115 5.69 13.31 -29.27
C PRO A 115 7.10 12.92 -28.78
N SER A 116 7.75 13.77 -27.98
CA SER A 116 9.08 13.55 -27.43
C SER A 116 9.08 12.53 -26.29
N GLN A 117 9.42 11.29 -26.63
CA GLN A 117 9.52 10.19 -25.66
C GLN A 117 10.48 10.50 -24.50
N ARG A 118 11.57 11.24 -24.76
CA ARG A 118 12.51 11.66 -23.71
C ARG A 118 11.90 12.67 -22.74
N LEU A 119 10.98 13.51 -23.20
CA LEU A 119 10.25 14.45 -22.35
C LEU A 119 9.25 13.67 -21.49
N VAL A 120 8.37 12.90 -22.14
CA VAL A 120 7.36 12.06 -21.47
C VAL A 120 7.99 11.20 -20.37
N GLN A 121 9.09 10.51 -20.68
CA GLN A 121 9.77 9.65 -19.72
C GLN A 121 10.37 10.42 -18.53
N ASN A 122 10.92 11.62 -18.74
CA ASN A 122 11.41 12.45 -17.63
C ASN A 122 10.25 13.01 -16.79
N CYS A 123 9.12 13.36 -17.41
CA CYS A 123 7.91 13.74 -16.69
C CYS A 123 7.40 12.59 -15.82
N LEU A 124 7.32 11.38 -16.35
CA LEU A 124 6.92 10.18 -15.61
C LEU A 124 7.84 9.84 -14.44
N TRP A 125 9.17 9.89 -14.65
CA TRP A 125 10.12 9.66 -13.54
C TRP A 125 9.97 10.71 -12.44
N THR A 126 9.77 11.97 -12.82
CA THR A 126 9.56 13.05 -11.86
C THR A 126 8.24 12.86 -11.11
N LEU A 127 7.13 12.62 -11.83
CA LEU A 127 5.81 12.35 -11.24
C LEU A 127 5.85 11.18 -10.25
N ARG A 128 6.55 10.09 -10.59
CA ARG A 128 6.71 8.95 -9.69
C ARG A 128 7.40 9.34 -8.39
N ASN A 129 8.45 10.15 -8.45
CA ASN A 129 9.17 10.63 -7.27
C ASN A 129 8.35 11.62 -6.42
N LEU A 130 7.40 12.34 -7.02
CA LEU A 130 6.54 13.30 -6.31
C LEU A 130 5.26 12.65 -5.76
N SER A 131 4.82 11.54 -6.34
CA SER A 131 3.48 10.96 -6.13
C SER A 131 3.19 10.50 -4.69
N ASP A 132 4.21 10.13 -3.90
CA ASP A 132 4.07 9.80 -2.48
C ASP A 132 3.73 11.02 -1.62
N ALA A 133 4.18 12.21 -2.01
CA ALA A 133 3.81 13.49 -1.39
C ALA A 133 2.55 14.13 -2.04
N GLY A 134 2.16 13.65 -3.22
CA GLY A 134 1.06 14.19 -4.02
C GLY A 134 -0.34 13.72 -3.62
N THR A 135 -0.48 12.89 -2.58
CA THR A 135 -1.75 12.25 -2.21
C THR A 135 -2.83 13.22 -1.72
N LYS A 136 -2.49 14.47 -1.41
CA LYS A 136 -3.44 15.52 -0.96
C LYS A 136 -3.65 16.64 -1.99
N VAL A 137 -3.12 16.48 -3.20
CA VAL A 137 -3.19 17.51 -4.24
C VAL A 137 -4.53 17.43 -4.97
N ASP A 138 -5.19 18.57 -5.11
CA ASP A 138 -6.43 18.72 -5.88
C ASP A 138 -6.16 18.89 -7.40
N GLY A 139 -7.17 18.64 -8.23
CA GLY A 139 -7.08 18.90 -9.67
C GLY A 139 -6.19 17.90 -10.43
N LEU A 140 -6.10 16.66 -9.96
CA LEU A 140 -5.29 15.61 -10.59
C LEU A 140 -6.09 14.73 -11.57
N GLU A 141 -7.37 15.01 -11.82
CA GLU A 141 -8.25 14.17 -12.64
C GLU A 141 -7.68 13.96 -14.05
N GLY A 142 -7.17 15.01 -14.69
CA GLY A 142 -6.52 14.91 -16.01
C GLY A 142 -5.22 14.11 -15.99
N LEU A 143 -4.43 14.21 -14.91
CA LEU A 143 -3.24 13.37 -14.71
C LEU A 143 -3.64 11.89 -14.56
N LEU A 144 -4.61 11.59 -13.71
CA LEU A 144 -5.09 10.23 -13.46
C LEU A 144 -5.64 9.59 -14.74
N GLN A 145 -6.42 10.33 -15.52
CA GLN A 145 -6.90 9.87 -16.83
C GLN A 145 -5.75 9.56 -17.80
N SER A 146 -4.77 10.45 -17.89
CA SER A 146 -3.59 10.25 -18.75
C SER A 146 -2.79 9.02 -18.33
N LEU A 147 -2.60 8.81 -17.02
CA LEU A 147 -1.88 7.64 -16.50
C LEU A 147 -2.62 6.33 -16.82
N VAL A 148 -3.95 6.30 -16.73
CA VAL A 148 -4.75 5.13 -17.12
C VAL A 148 -4.59 4.82 -18.61
N GLN A 149 -4.53 5.84 -19.47
CA GLN A 149 -4.27 5.64 -20.91
C GLN A 149 -2.85 5.08 -21.15
N LEU A 150 -1.84 5.59 -20.45
CA LEU A 150 -0.45 5.16 -20.58
C LEU A 150 -0.20 3.71 -20.15
N LEU A 151 -1.10 3.09 -19.38
CA LEU A 151 -1.03 1.66 -19.07
C LEU A 151 -1.15 0.76 -20.32
N SER A 152 -1.69 1.29 -21.42
CA SER A 152 -1.78 0.58 -22.71
C SER A 152 -0.53 0.75 -23.61
N SER A 153 0.49 1.47 -23.14
CA SER A 153 1.73 1.69 -23.90
C SER A 153 2.50 0.38 -24.16
N GLY A 154 3.17 0.30 -25.31
CA GLY A 154 4.14 -0.76 -25.60
C GLY A 154 5.48 -0.58 -24.88
N ASP A 155 5.74 0.59 -24.28
CA ASP A 155 6.98 0.86 -23.54
C ASP A 155 6.85 0.44 -22.07
N VAL A 156 7.67 -0.54 -21.67
CA VAL A 156 7.74 -1.09 -20.31
C VAL A 156 8.02 -0.02 -19.26
N ASN A 157 8.89 0.95 -19.56
CA ASN A 157 9.23 2.02 -18.61
C ASN A 157 8.04 2.97 -18.37
N VAL A 158 7.27 3.24 -19.43
CA VAL A 158 6.06 4.06 -19.35
C VAL A 158 5.01 3.37 -18.50
N VAL A 159 4.71 2.09 -18.79
CA VAL A 159 3.73 1.29 -18.02
C VAL A 159 4.15 1.17 -16.55
N THR A 160 5.43 0.87 -16.28
CA THR A 160 5.98 0.77 -14.92
C THR A 160 5.81 2.09 -14.15
N CYS A 161 6.09 3.23 -14.79
CA CYS A 161 5.92 4.52 -14.14
C CYS A 161 4.43 4.84 -13.93
N ALA A 162 3.57 4.60 -14.92
CA ALA A 162 2.14 4.87 -14.83
C ALA A 162 1.49 4.06 -13.69
N ALA A 163 1.76 2.76 -13.62
CA ALA A 163 1.29 1.90 -12.54
C ALA A 163 1.80 2.37 -11.17
N GLY A 164 3.08 2.72 -11.06
CA GLY A 164 3.68 3.22 -9.81
C GLY A 164 3.07 4.53 -9.33
N ILE A 165 2.84 5.49 -10.25
CA ILE A 165 2.21 6.77 -9.93
C ILE A 165 0.75 6.56 -9.48
N LEU A 166 -0.01 5.73 -10.21
CA LEU A 166 -1.39 5.39 -9.84
C LEU A 166 -1.46 4.71 -8.47
N SER A 167 -0.55 3.78 -8.17
CA SER A 167 -0.45 3.12 -6.86
C SER A 167 -0.30 4.13 -5.73
N ASN A 168 0.63 5.08 -5.87
CA ASN A 168 0.86 6.09 -4.85
C ASN A 168 -0.31 7.05 -4.70
N LEU A 169 -0.86 7.58 -5.81
CA LEU A 169 -1.92 8.59 -5.76
C LEU A 169 -3.28 8.04 -5.33
N THR A 170 -3.51 6.74 -5.48
CA THR A 170 -4.73 6.07 -4.98
C THR A 170 -4.63 5.66 -3.52
N CYS A 171 -3.42 5.69 -2.93
CA CYS A 171 -3.21 5.32 -1.54
C CYS A 171 -3.91 6.32 -0.59
N ASN A 172 -4.87 5.82 0.19
CA ASN A 172 -5.64 6.61 1.18
C ASN A 172 -6.25 7.92 0.64
N ASN A 173 -6.60 7.99 -0.65
CA ASN A 173 -7.32 9.13 -1.22
C ASN A 173 -8.60 8.66 -1.94
N GLN A 174 -9.75 8.93 -1.32
CA GLN A 174 -11.08 8.58 -1.85
C GLN A 174 -11.33 9.14 -3.25
N ARG A 175 -11.01 10.43 -3.45
CA ARG A 175 -11.30 11.15 -4.70
C ARG A 175 -10.51 10.59 -5.87
N ASN A 176 -9.21 10.36 -5.66
CA ASN A 176 -8.34 9.79 -6.70
C ASN A 176 -8.77 8.36 -7.05
N LYS A 177 -9.17 7.55 -6.07
CA LYS A 177 -9.69 6.20 -6.33
C LYS A 177 -10.95 6.24 -7.20
N VAL A 178 -11.91 7.10 -6.86
CA VAL A 178 -13.14 7.29 -7.65
C VAL A 178 -12.81 7.76 -9.06
N ALA A 179 -11.96 8.78 -9.21
CA ALA A 179 -11.57 9.30 -10.52
C ALA A 179 -10.92 8.22 -11.41
N VAL A 180 -10.00 7.41 -10.86
CA VAL A 180 -9.38 6.29 -11.58
C VAL A 180 -10.41 5.23 -11.97
N CYS A 181 -11.39 4.92 -11.11
CA CYS A 181 -12.46 3.98 -11.44
C CYS A 181 -13.33 4.49 -12.60
N GLN A 182 -13.73 5.77 -12.57
CA GLN A 182 -14.60 6.39 -13.58
C GLN A 182 -14.00 6.42 -14.99
N VAL A 183 -12.66 6.48 -15.09
CA VAL A 183 -11.95 6.47 -16.39
C VAL A 183 -11.51 5.06 -16.83
N GLY A 184 -12.07 4.00 -16.23
CA GLY A 184 -11.78 2.62 -16.61
C GLY A 184 -10.46 2.06 -16.07
N GLY A 185 -9.91 2.65 -15.01
CA GLY A 185 -8.62 2.26 -14.44
C GLY A 185 -8.55 0.82 -13.93
N VAL A 186 -9.67 0.24 -13.47
CA VAL A 186 -9.70 -1.16 -13.02
C VAL A 186 -9.42 -2.13 -14.17
N ASP A 187 -10.11 -1.97 -15.32
CA ASP A 187 -9.86 -2.77 -16.52
C ASP A 187 -8.42 -2.59 -17.01
N ALA A 188 -7.95 -1.34 -17.11
CA ALA A 188 -6.59 -1.04 -17.56
C ALA A 188 -5.52 -1.71 -16.68
N LEU A 189 -5.69 -1.69 -15.35
CA LEU A 189 -4.77 -2.34 -14.41
C LEU A 189 -4.85 -3.88 -14.49
N VAL A 190 -6.04 -4.46 -14.69
CA VAL A 190 -6.18 -5.91 -14.91
C VAL A 190 -5.45 -6.33 -16.20
N ARG A 191 -5.67 -5.62 -17.31
CA ARG A 191 -4.94 -5.86 -18.56
C ARG A 191 -3.43 -5.67 -18.40
N THR A 192 -3.00 -4.69 -17.61
CA THR A 192 -1.59 -4.48 -17.29
C THR A 192 -0.99 -5.70 -16.59
N ILE A 193 -1.69 -6.27 -15.59
CA ILE A 193 -1.23 -7.48 -14.88
C ILE A 193 -1.17 -8.68 -15.83
N LEU A 194 -2.20 -8.88 -16.66
CA LEU A 194 -2.25 -9.97 -17.64
C LEU A 194 -1.09 -9.90 -18.63
N ASN A 195 -0.74 -8.70 -19.10
CA ASN A 195 0.33 -8.49 -20.07
C ASN A 195 1.73 -8.51 -19.43
N ALA A 196 1.85 -8.17 -18.14
CA ALA A 196 3.13 -8.10 -17.46
C ALA A 196 3.78 -9.48 -17.27
N GLY A 197 2.99 -10.55 -17.08
CA GLY A 197 3.50 -11.87 -16.75
C GLY A 197 4.27 -11.83 -15.42
N ASP A 198 5.50 -12.35 -15.41
CA ASP A 198 6.34 -12.42 -14.20
C ASP A 198 7.16 -11.14 -13.94
N ARG A 199 6.93 -10.05 -14.68
CA ARG A 199 7.62 -8.76 -14.51
C ARG A 199 7.09 -8.00 -13.30
N GLU A 200 7.68 -8.28 -12.14
CA GLU A 200 7.24 -7.71 -10.87
C GLU A 200 7.38 -6.20 -10.77
N GLU A 201 8.31 -5.58 -11.51
CA GLU A 201 8.38 -4.12 -11.59
C GLU A 201 7.09 -3.47 -12.11
N ILE A 202 6.24 -4.23 -12.83
CA ILE A 202 4.92 -3.81 -13.30
C ILE A 202 3.81 -4.39 -12.41
N THR A 203 3.83 -5.69 -12.11
CA THR A 203 2.71 -6.34 -11.41
C THR A 203 2.57 -5.85 -9.97
N GLU A 204 3.66 -5.61 -9.25
CA GLU A 204 3.61 -5.12 -7.86
C GLU A 204 2.88 -3.77 -7.74
N PRO A 205 3.28 -2.69 -8.47
CA PRO A 205 2.55 -1.44 -8.39
C PRO A 205 1.12 -1.55 -8.96
N ALA A 206 0.89 -2.35 -10.00
CA ALA A 206 -0.46 -2.52 -10.55
C ALA A 206 -1.41 -3.21 -9.55
N VAL A 207 -0.95 -4.25 -8.85
CA VAL A 207 -1.69 -4.94 -7.79
C VAL A 207 -1.92 -4.01 -6.60
N CYS A 208 -0.91 -3.21 -6.20
CA CYS A 208 -1.08 -2.21 -5.15
C CYS A 208 -2.16 -1.18 -5.50
N ALA A 209 -2.17 -0.68 -6.73
CA ALA A 209 -3.22 0.23 -7.21
C ALA A 209 -4.60 -0.45 -7.15
N LEU A 210 -4.77 -1.67 -7.67
CA LEU A 210 -6.04 -2.41 -7.57
C LEU A 210 -6.46 -2.64 -6.11
N ARG A 211 -5.52 -2.94 -5.21
CA ARG A 211 -5.81 -3.08 -3.77
C ARG A 211 -6.37 -1.77 -3.20
N HIS A 212 -5.83 -0.63 -3.58
CA HIS A 212 -6.35 0.67 -3.15
C HIS A 212 -7.76 0.95 -3.73
N LEU A 213 -7.97 0.65 -5.02
CA LEU A 213 -9.24 0.84 -5.73
C LEU A 213 -10.36 -0.14 -5.33
N THR A 214 -10.07 -1.16 -4.53
CA THR A 214 -11.06 -2.16 -4.10
C THR A 214 -11.50 -1.97 -2.65
N SER A 215 -11.18 -0.83 -2.02
CA SER A 215 -11.52 -0.58 -0.61
C SER A 215 -11.60 0.90 -0.25
N ARG A 216 -12.47 1.25 0.71
CA ARG A 216 -12.58 2.58 1.36
C ARG A 216 -12.75 3.69 0.33
N HIS A 217 -14.00 3.92 -0.10
CA HIS A 217 -14.36 3.92 -1.54
C HIS A 217 -15.85 3.75 -1.84
N VAL A 218 -16.60 4.78 -2.22
CA VAL A 218 -18.00 4.61 -2.70
C VAL A 218 -18.09 3.67 -3.92
N GLU A 219 -17.12 3.73 -4.82
CA GLU A 219 -17.03 2.84 -6.00
C GLU A 219 -16.30 1.51 -5.72
N SER A 220 -15.96 1.19 -4.47
CA SER A 220 -15.11 0.02 -4.18
C SER A 220 -15.78 -1.32 -4.52
N GLU A 221 -17.10 -1.44 -4.33
CA GLU A 221 -17.86 -2.62 -4.72
C GLU A 221 -17.92 -2.78 -6.24
N MET A 222 -18.08 -1.69 -6.99
CA MET A 222 -17.99 -1.70 -8.45
C MET A 222 -16.61 -2.21 -8.89
N ALA A 223 -15.54 -1.68 -8.29
CA ALA A 223 -14.18 -2.10 -8.62
C ALA A 223 -13.92 -3.58 -8.29
N GLN A 224 -14.42 -4.09 -7.16
CA GLN A 224 -14.32 -5.51 -6.79
C GLN A 224 -15.01 -6.41 -7.83
N ASN A 225 -16.18 -6.02 -8.31
CA ASN A 225 -16.88 -6.73 -9.39
C ASN A 225 -16.13 -6.60 -10.72
N ALA A 226 -15.64 -5.41 -11.05
CA ALA A 226 -14.94 -5.16 -12.31
C ALA A 226 -13.65 -5.99 -12.44
N VAL A 227 -12.91 -6.23 -11.36
CA VAL A 227 -11.75 -7.14 -11.42
C VAL A 227 -12.16 -8.55 -11.88
N ARG A 228 -13.30 -9.06 -11.39
CA ARG A 228 -13.85 -10.36 -11.82
C ARG A 228 -14.37 -10.32 -13.26
N LEU A 229 -15.14 -9.30 -13.61
CA LEU A 229 -15.74 -9.16 -14.94
C LEU A 229 -14.70 -8.99 -16.05
N ASN A 230 -13.52 -8.46 -15.73
CA ASN A 230 -12.37 -8.36 -16.64
C ASN A 230 -11.41 -9.57 -16.54
N TYR A 231 -11.88 -10.72 -16.03
CA TYR A 231 -11.13 -11.98 -15.95
C TYR A 231 -9.82 -11.90 -15.13
N GLY A 232 -9.73 -10.94 -14.20
CA GLY A 232 -8.51 -10.70 -13.42
C GLY A 232 -8.24 -11.73 -12.31
N LEU A 233 -9.27 -12.43 -11.81
CA LEU A 233 -9.14 -13.27 -10.60
C LEU A 233 -8.12 -14.39 -10.76
N GLN A 234 -8.15 -15.14 -11.87
CA GLN A 234 -7.20 -16.23 -12.10
C GLN A 234 -5.76 -15.73 -12.10
N ALA A 235 -5.50 -14.64 -12.81
CA ALA A 235 -4.18 -14.05 -12.91
C ALA A 235 -3.69 -13.52 -11.57
N ILE A 236 -4.56 -12.86 -10.80
CA ILE A 236 -4.22 -12.36 -9.46
C ILE A 236 -3.89 -13.52 -8.51
N VAL A 237 -4.70 -14.59 -8.50
CA VAL A 237 -4.42 -15.78 -7.68
C VAL A 237 -3.13 -16.48 -8.12
N LYS A 238 -2.83 -16.48 -9.42
CA LYS A 238 -1.57 -16.99 -9.98
C LYS A 238 -0.35 -16.29 -9.36
N LEU A 239 -0.45 -15.00 -9.02
CA LEU A 239 0.67 -14.27 -8.43
C LEU A 239 0.99 -14.67 -6.98
N LEU A 240 0.19 -15.53 -6.32
CA LEU A 240 0.50 -16.07 -4.99
C LEU A 240 1.58 -17.16 -4.99
N HIS A 241 1.96 -17.71 -6.15
CA HIS A 241 2.93 -18.80 -6.24
C HIS A 241 4.27 -18.38 -6.87
N PRO A 242 5.34 -19.17 -6.68
CA PRO A 242 6.63 -18.90 -7.30
C PRO A 242 6.53 -18.74 -8.83
N PRO A 243 7.28 -17.81 -9.45
CA PRO A 243 8.46 -17.13 -8.92
C PRO A 243 8.18 -15.84 -8.14
N SER A 244 6.93 -15.51 -7.80
CA SER A 244 6.60 -14.26 -7.11
C SER A 244 7.34 -14.08 -5.77
N ARG A 245 7.95 -12.91 -5.58
CA ARG A 245 8.62 -12.47 -4.35
C ARG A 245 7.63 -11.91 -3.34
N TRP A 246 8.08 -11.84 -2.08
CA TRP A 246 7.22 -11.49 -0.96
C TRP A 246 6.54 -10.11 -1.04
N PRO A 247 7.15 -9.03 -1.58
CA PRO A 247 6.47 -7.75 -1.75
C PRO A 247 5.21 -7.86 -2.60
N LEU A 248 5.30 -8.56 -3.74
CA LEU A 248 4.17 -8.84 -4.61
C LEU A 248 3.15 -9.76 -3.93
N VAL A 249 3.59 -10.87 -3.34
CA VAL A 249 2.70 -11.82 -2.64
C VAL A 249 1.90 -11.11 -1.54
N LYS A 250 2.54 -10.27 -0.71
CA LYS A 250 1.87 -9.45 0.31
C LYS A 250 0.81 -8.55 -0.33
N ALA A 251 1.14 -7.91 -1.46
CA ALA A 251 0.22 -7.05 -2.16
C ALA A 251 -1.01 -7.80 -2.69
N VAL A 252 -0.79 -8.99 -3.26
CA VAL A 252 -1.83 -9.88 -3.79
C VAL A 252 -2.74 -10.40 -2.68
N ILE A 253 -2.19 -10.81 -1.53
CA ILE A 253 -2.99 -11.23 -0.36
C ILE A 253 -3.95 -10.11 0.06
N GLY A 254 -3.45 -8.88 0.16
CA GLY A 254 -4.27 -7.72 0.50
C GLY A 254 -5.35 -7.41 -0.56
N LEU A 255 -5.05 -7.59 -1.85
CA LEU A 255 -6.02 -7.47 -2.92
C LEU A 255 -7.11 -8.54 -2.83
N ILE A 256 -6.74 -9.82 -2.64
CA ILE A 256 -7.69 -10.94 -2.50
C ILE A 256 -8.62 -10.69 -1.31
N ARG A 257 -8.08 -10.20 -0.17
CA ARG A 257 -8.91 -9.83 0.98
C ARG A 257 -9.98 -8.80 0.62
N ASN A 258 -9.65 -7.79 -0.16
CA ASN A 258 -10.61 -6.78 -0.60
C ASN A 258 -11.61 -7.35 -1.62
N LEU A 259 -11.15 -8.16 -2.57
CA LEU A 259 -12.01 -8.79 -3.57
C LEU A 259 -13.02 -9.75 -2.92
N ALA A 260 -12.65 -10.41 -1.83
CA ALA A 260 -13.53 -11.28 -1.05
C ALA A 260 -14.61 -10.52 -0.27
N LEU A 261 -14.56 -9.18 -0.17
CA LEU A 261 -15.66 -8.40 0.39
C LEU A 261 -16.93 -8.48 -0.48
N CYS A 262 -16.77 -8.71 -1.79
CA CYS A 262 -17.87 -8.94 -2.71
C CYS A 262 -18.26 -10.43 -2.75
N PRO A 263 -19.50 -10.82 -2.37
CA PRO A 263 -19.91 -12.22 -2.36
C PRO A 263 -19.84 -12.91 -3.74
N ALA A 264 -20.04 -12.16 -4.82
CA ALA A 264 -19.93 -12.69 -6.18
C ALA A 264 -18.51 -13.18 -6.54
N ASN A 265 -17.51 -12.79 -5.76
CA ASN A 265 -16.13 -13.23 -5.96
C ASN A 265 -15.76 -14.49 -5.15
N HIS A 266 -16.61 -14.94 -4.21
CA HIS A 266 -16.28 -16.08 -3.33
C HIS A 266 -16.07 -17.38 -4.10
N ALA A 267 -17.05 -17.79 -4.91
CA ALA A 267 -16.93 -19.02 -5.70
C ALA A 267 -15.79 -18.93 -6.72
N PRO A 268 -15.66 -17.87 -7.54
CA PRO A 268 -14.52 -17.75 -8.45
C PRO A 268 -13.16 -17.76 -7.75
N LEU A 269 -12.98 -17.07 -6.61
CA LEU A 269 -11.70 -17.11 -5.88
C LEU A 269 -11.38 -18.52 -5.37
N ARG A 270 -12.38 -19.24 -4.87
CA ARG A 270 -12.25 -20.64 -4.45
C ARG A 270 -11.88 -21.54 -5.62
N ASP A 271 -12.57 -21.42 -6.75
CA ASP A 271 -12.37 -22.26 -7.93
C ASP A 271 -10.97 -22.08 -8.56
N HIS A 272 -10.38 -20.87 -8.44
CA HIS A 272 -8.99 -20.61 -8.81
C HIS A 272 -7.97 -21.05 -7.75
N GLY A 273 -8.39 -21.67 -6.64
CA GLY A 273 -7.50 -22.22 -5.62
C GLY A 273 -6.97 -21.21 -4.61
N ALA A 274 -7.57 -20.01 -4.49
CA ALA A 274 -7.06 -18.95 -3.60
C ALA A 274 -6.92 -19.43 -2.15
N ILE A 275 -7.89 -20.20 -1.63
CA ILE A 275 -7.87 -20.71 -0.25
C ILE A 275 -6.66 -21.63 -0.03
N HIS A 276 -6.40 -22.56 -0.95
CA HIS A 276 -5.25 -23.47 -0.85
C HIS A 276 -3.91 -22.73 -0.87
N HIS A 277 -3.78 -21.72 -1.73
CA HIS A 277 -2.57 -20.92 -1.78
C HIS A 277 -2.38 -20.07 -0.52
N LEU A 278 -3.44 -19.44 0.00
CA LEU A 278 -3.39 -18.67 1.24
C LEU A 278 -3.02 -19.54 2.45
N VAL A 279 -3.60 -20.74 2.59
CA VAL A 279 -3.26 -21.68 3.66
C VAL A 279 -1.80 -22.12 3.55
N ARG A 280 -1.31 -22.45 2.34
CA ARG A 280 0.10 -22.81 2.14
C ARG A 280 1.06 -21.69 2.55
N LEU A 281 0.76 -20.45 2.17
CA LEU A 281 1.57 -19.28 2.51
C LEU A 281 1.55 -19.02 4.02
N LEU A 282 0.38 -19.15 4.66
CA LEU A 282 0.23 -19.06 6.11
C LEU A 282 1.11 -20.08 6.82
N LEU A 283 1.03 -21.36 6.44
CA LEU A 283 1.82 -22.42 7.08
C LEU A 283 3.33 -22.17 6.95
N ARG A 284 3.79 -21.75 5.77
CA ARG A 284 5.19 -21.41 5.53
C ARG A 284 5.64 -20.23 6.39
N ALA A 285 4.91 -19.11 6.33
CA ALA A 285 5.26 -17.91 7.07
C ALA A 285 5.21 -18.15 8.59
N PHE A 286 4.21 -18.89 9.08
CA PHE A 286 4.10 -19.25 10.49
C PHE A 286 5.30 -20.09 10.95
N GLN A 287 5.68 -21.14 10.21
CA GLN A 287 6.87 -21.93 10.53
C GLN A 287 8.15 -21.09 10.59
N ASP A 288 8.31 -20.14 9.65
CA ASP A 288 9.47 -19.25 9.61
C ASP A 288 9.50 -18.30 10.82
N THR A 289 8.34 -17.81 11.30
CA THR A 289 8.26 -17.01 12.53
C THR A 289 8.60 -17.82 13.79
N GLN A 290 8.18 -19.09 13.86
CA GLN A 290 8.46 -19.95 15.02
C GLN A 290 9.94 -20.34 15.10
N ARG A 291 10.57 -20.70 13.97
CA ARG A 291 12.00 -21.07 13.93
C ARG A 291 12.90 -19.98 14.49
N GLN A 292 12.60 -18.70 14.19
CA GLN A 292 13.39 -17.59 14.71
C GLN A 292 13.23 -17.43 16.23
N ARG A 293 11.99 -17.54 16.76
CA ARG A 293 11.76 -17.51 18.21
C ARG A 293 12.55 -18.57 18.95
N SER A 294 12.60 -19.80 18.42
CA SER A 294 13.40 -20.88 18.98
C SER A 294 14.91 -20.62 18.89
N SER A 295 15.41 -20.05 17.78
CA SER A 295 16.83 -19.71 17.64
C SER A 295 17.28 -18.63 18.64
N VAL A 296 16.44 -17.62 18.88
CA VAL A 296 16.72 -16.55 19.86
C VAL A 296 16.68 -17.08 21.29
N ALA A 297 15.80 -18.03 21.60
CA ALA A 297 15.74 -18.67 22.90
C ALA A 297 16.94 -19.61 23.20
N SER A 298 17.57 -20.18 22.16
CA SER A 298 18.70 -21.11 22.29
C SER A 298 20.10 -20.45 22.24
N GLY A 299 20.20 -19.22 21.74
CA GLY A 299 21.46 -18.49 21.54
C GLY A 299 21.67 -17.37 22.55
N GLY A 300 22.23 -17.70 23.72
CA GLY A 300 22.67 -16.69 24.68
C GLY A 300 23.86 -15.88 24.16
N GLY A 301 23.62 -14.60 23.84
CA GLY A 301 24.63 -13.53 23.82
C GLY A 301 25.56 -13.44 22.61
N GLY A 302 25.56 -12.27 21.94
CA GLY A 302 26.68 -11.82 21.10
C GLY A 302 26.31 -11.39 19.68
N GLY A 303 25.63 -10.24 19.55
CA GLY A 303 25.39 -9.63 18.24
C GLY A 303 24.89 -8.21 18.38
N THR A 304 25.80 -7.24 18.46
CA THR A 304 25.49 -5.81 18.43
C THR A 304 24.94 -5.40 17.06
N GLY A 305 23.63 -5.30 16.96
CA GLY A 305 22.92 -4.71 15.83
C GLY A 305 21.46 -4.45 16.21
N GLY A 306 21.16 -3.22 16.66
CA GLY A 306 19.80 -2.83 17.05
C GLY A 306 18.82 -2.88 15.88
N GLY A 307 17.79 -3.71 16.02
CA GLY A 307 16.62 -3.74 15.14
C GLY A 307 15.70 -4.90 15.57
N GLY A 308 14.46 -4.60 15.97
CA GLY A 308 13.50 -5.59 16.47
C GLY A 308 13.37 -6.81 15.56
N GLY A 309 13.62 -8.00 16.13
CA GLY A 309 13.78 -9.27 15.43
C GLY A 309 12.48 -9.87 14.93
N GLY A 310 12.05 -9.47 13.73
CA GLY A 310 11.07 -10.20 12.92
C GLY A 310 11.76 -11.05 11.85
N SER A 311 11.08 -12.09 11.34
CA SER A 311 11.59 -12.88 10.23
C SER A 311 11.36 -12.13 8.91
N TYR A 312 12.42 -11.63 8.27
CA TYR A 312 12.33 -10.87 7.03
C TYR A 312 12.67 -11.74 5.82
N ALA A 313 11.88 -11.63 4.74
CA ALA A 313 12.23 -12.12 3.42
C ALA A 313 11.89 -11.05 2.37
N ASP A 314 12.85 -10.68 1.53
CA ASP A 314 12.74 -9.60 0.55
C ASP A 314 12.20 -8.27 1.12
N GLY A 315 12.56 -7.95 2.37
CA GLY A 315 12.11 -6.73 3.07
C GLY A 315 10.69 -6.79 3.64
N VAL A 316 10.01 -7.94 3.57
CA VAL A 316 8.69 -8.18 4.16
C VAL A 316 8.81 -9.07 5.41
N ARG A 317 8.18 -8.68 6.52
CA ARG A 317 8.11 -9.53 7.71
C ARG A 317 7.12 -10.67 7.53
N MET A 318 7.48 -11.88 7.95
CA MET A 318 6.60 -13.05 7.84
C MET A 318 5.34 -12.92 8.69
N GLU A 319 5.38 -12.16 9.78
CA GLU A 319 4.20 -11.79 10.57
C GLU A 319 3.17 -11.02 9.74
N GLU A 320 3.60 -10.19 8.77
CA GLU A 320 2.69 -9.47 7.87
C GLU A 320 2.03 -10.41 6.85
N ILE A 321 2.74 -11.47 6.45
CA ILE A 321 2.18 -12.54 5.61
C ILE A 321 1.16 -13.35 6.41
N VAL A 322 1.45 -13.70 7.66
CA VAL A 322 0.53 -14.39 8.56
C VAL A 322 -0.74 -13.55 8.76
N GLU A 323 -0.60 -12.29 9.17
CA GLU A 323 -1.74 -11.37 9.36
C GLU A 323 -2.58 -11.25 8.08
N GLY A 324 -1.92 -11.01 6.94
CA GLY A 324 -2.58 -10.85 5.66
C GLY A 324 -3.35 -12.11 5.23
N ALA A 325 -2.71 -13.27 5.30
CA ALA A 325 -3.30 -14.53 4.84
C ALA A 325 -4.49 -14.93 5.69
N VAL A 326 -4.37 -14.86 7.03
CA VAL A 326 -5.49 -15.12 7.95
C VAL A 326 -6.59 -14.08 7.76
N GLY A 327 -6.23 -12.81 7.56
CA GLY A 327 -7.17 -11.74 7.28
C GLY A 327 -7.95 -11.94 5.97
N ALA A 328 -7.35 -12.51 4.93
CA ALA A 328 -8.04 -12.88 3.70
C ALA A 328 -8.95 -14.10 3.90
N LEU A 329 -8.47 -15.14 4.60
CA LEU A 329 -9.25 -16.33 4.93
C LEU A 329 -10.47 -16.01 5.80
N HIS A 330 -10.35 -15.09 6.76
CA HIS A 330 -11.47 -14.58 7.55
C HIS A 330 -12.59 -14.04 6.63
N ILE A 331 -12.26 -13.16 5.68
CA ILE A 331 -13.29 -12.60 4.79
C ILE A 331 -13.90 -13.66 3.87
N LEU A 332 -13.07 -14.58 3.34
CA LEU A 332 -13.54 -15.69 2.51
C LEU A 332 -14.45 -16.66 3.28
N ALA A 333 -14.21 -16.85 4.58
CA ALA A 333 -14.98 -17.74 5.46
C ALA A 333 -16.41 -17.26 5.75
N ARG A 334 -16.79 -16.05 5.32
CA ARG A 334 -18.20 -15.60 5.37
C ARG A 334 -19.14 -16.49 4.56
N GLU A 335 -18.61 -17.20 3.57
CA GLU A 335 -19.36 -18.13 2.72
C GLU A 335 -19.18 -19.59 3.16
N SER A 336 -20.26 -20.35 3.19
CA SER A 336 -20.31 -21.69 3.80
C SER A 336 -19.43 -22.72 3.10
N HIS A 337 -19.37 -22.74 1.77
CA HIS A 337 -18.51 -23.69 1.06
C HIS A 337 -17.03 -23.37 1.30
N ASN A 338 -16.66 -22.10 1.37
CA ASN A 338 -15.31 -21.67 1.73
C ASN A 338 -14.94 -22.12 3.14
N ARG A 339 -15.86 -22.04 4.12
CA ARG A 339 -15.62 -22.58 5.47
C ARG A 339 -15.27 -24.06 5.43
N ALA A 340 -16.04 -24.87 4.71
CA ALA A 340 -15.77 -26.29 4.57
C ALA A 340 -14.38 -26.56 3.97
N VAL A 341 -13.99 -25.82 2.92
CA VAL A 341 -12.66 -25.95 2.30
C VAL A 341 -11.52 -25.48 3.22
N ILE A 342 -11.74 -24.45 4.03
CA ILE A 342 -10.75 -24.00 5.02
C ILE A 342 -10.57 -25.07 6.11
N ARG A 343 -11.68 -25.57 6.69
CA ARG A 343 -11.66 -26.62 7.73
C ARG A 343 -11.00 -27.90 7.23
N GLY A 344 -11.32 -28.32 6.00
CA GLY A 344 -10.75 -29.51 5.37
C GLY A 344 -9.24 -29.46 5.12
N GLN A 345 -8.58 -28.31 5.31
CA GLN A 345 -7.12 -28.17 5.21
C GLN A 345 -6.40 -28.24 6.56
N LEU A 346 -7.09 -28.62 7.64
CA LEU A 346 -6.50 -28.88 8.97
C LEU A 346 -5.72 -27.68 9.53
N VAL A 347 -6.20 -26.45 9.25
CA VAL A 347 -5.54 -25.19 9.63
C VAL A 347 -6.01 -24.62 10.98
N ILE A 348 -7.09 -25.16 11.56
CA ILE A 348 -7.64 -24.72 12.85
C ILE A 348 -6.59 -24.71 13.98
N PRO A 349 -5.72 -25.73 14.16
CA PRO A 349 -4.70 -25.71 15.20
C PRO A 349 -3.79 -24.48 15.10
N ILE A 350 -3.46 -24.05 13.87
CA ILE A 350 -2.63 -22.87 13.63
C ILE A 350 -3.40 -21.60 14.00
N PHE A 351 -4.69 -21.50 13.65
CA PHE A 351 -5.51 -20.35 14.07
C PHE A 351 -5.60 -20.23 15.60
N VAL A 352 -5.73 -21.35 16.31
CA VAL A 352 -5.73 -21.37 17.78
C VAL A 352 -4.37 -20.94 18.34
N GLN A 353 -3.26 -21.42 17.77
CA GLN A 353 -1.91 -20.99 18.17
C GLN A 353 -1.69 -19.49 17.96
N LEU A 354 -2.29 -18.90 16.92
CA LEU A 354 -2.19 -17.47 16.64
C LEU A 354 -2.93 -16.58 17.66
N LEU A 355 -3.82 -17.13 18.49
CA LEU A 355 -4.45 -16.39 19.59
C LEU A 355 -3.44 -15.95 20.65
N PHE A 356 -2.34 -16.70 20.81
CA PHE A 356 -1.24 -16.37 21.73
C PHE A 356 -0.22 -15.38 21.13
N ASN A 357 -0.46 -14.85 19.93
CA ASN A 357 0.49 -13.95 19.29
C ASN A 357 0.49 -12.57 19.98
N GLU A 358 1.68 -12.00 20.21
CA GLU A 358 1.84 -10.66 20.81
C GLU A 358 1.30 -9.53 19.93
N ILE A 359 1.14 -9.77 18.63
CA ILE A 359 0.61 -8.79 17.68
C ILE A 359 -0.92 -8.85 17.70
N GLU A 360 -1.56 -7.83 18.28
CA GLU A 360 -3.04 -7.73 18.39
C GLU A 360 -3.76 -7.88 17.04
N ASN A 361 -3.18 -7.36 15.95
CA ASN A 361 -3.78 -7.52 14.62
C ASN A 361 -3.88 -8.98 14.18
N ILE A 362 -2.89 -9.81 14.53
CA ILE A 362 -2.88 -11.25 14.26
C ILE A 362 -3.95 -11.93 15.12
N GLN A 363 -4.02 -11.61 16.42
CA GLN A 363 -5.07 -12.15 17.31
C GLN A 363 -6.46 -11.82 16.77
N ARG A 364 -6.67 -10.58 16.31
CA ARG A 364 -7.96 -10.11 15.77
C ARG A 364 -8.39 -10.90 14.54
N VAL A 365 -7.48 -11.14 13.58
CA VAL A 365 -7.83 -11.92 12.39
C VAL A 365 -7.95 -13.41 12.68
N ALA A 366 -7.17 -13.95 13.63
CA ALA A 366 -7.26 -15.34 14.07
C ALA A 366 -8.60 -15.63 14.78
N ALA A 367 -8.97 -14.82 15.78
CA ALA A 367 -10.27 -14.91 16.42
C ALA A 367 -11.42 -14.67 15.42
N GLY A 368 -11.23 -13.76 14.46
CA GLY A 368 -12.21 -13.50 13.40
C GLY A 368 -12.47 -14.69 12.48
N VAL A 369 -11.42 -15.35 11.97
CA VAL A 369 -11.61 -16.55 11.13
C VAL A 369 -12.20 -17.71 11.94
N LEU A 370 -11.80 -17.88 13.21
CA LEU A 370 -12.40 -18.87 14.11
C LEU A 370 -13.88 -18.57 14.36
N CYS A 371 -14.26 -17.31 14.49
CA CYS A 371 -15.66 -16.89 14.61
C CYS A 371 -16.45 -17.38 13.40
N GLU A 372 -16.01 -17.04 12.18
CA GLU A 372 -16.69 -17.50 10.96
C GLU A 372 -16.78 -19.03 10.89
N LEU A 373 -15.70 -19.76 11.19
CA LEU A 373 -15.69 -21.22 11.17
C LEU A 373 -16.62 -21.85 12.23
N ALA A 374 -16.72 -21.24 13.41
CA ALA A 374 -17.62 -21.67 14.47
C ALA A 374 -19.10 -21.41 14.15
N ALA A 375 -19.43 -20.75 13.02
CA ALA A 375 -20.81 -20.65 12.56
C ALA A 375 -21.41 -22.02 12.21
N ASP A 376 -20.57 -22.98 11.83
CA ASP A 376 -20.98 -24.35 11.58
C ASP A 376 -20.70 -25.18 12.85
N LYS A 377 -21.65 -26.03 13.26
CA LYS A 377 -21.49 -26.89 14.45
C LYS A 377 -20.19 -27.71 14.44
N GLU A 378 -19.91 -28.38 13.33
CA GLU A 378 -18.67 -29.15 13.14
C GLU A 378 -17.43 -28.25 13.31
N GLY A 379 -17.47 -27.01 12.84
CA GLY A 379 -16.40 -26.05 13.04
C GLY A 379 -16.22 -25.67 14.51
N ALA A 380 -17.31 -25.41 15.23
CA ALA A 380 -17.26 -25.11 16.66
C ALA A 380 -16.69 -26.28 17.49
N GLU A 381 -17.10 -27.52 17.19
CA GLU A 381 -16.57 -28.73 17.84
C GLU A 381 -15.07 -28.91 17.59
N MET A 382 -14.61 -28.74 16.33
CA MET A 382 -13.18 -28.82 16.01
C MET A 382 -12.36 -27.75 16.76
N ILE A 383 -12.89 -26.53 16.88
CA ILE A 383 -12.20 -25.43 17.58
C ILE A 383 -12.10 -25.72 19.09
N GLU A 384 -13.17 -26.26 19.69
CA GLU A 384 -13.16 -26.66 21.10
C GLU A 384 -12.17 -27.80 21.36
N GLN A 385 -12.09 -28.79 20.46
CA GLN A 385 -11.15 -29.92 20.54
C GLN A 385 -9.69 -29.50 20.50
N GLU A 386 -9.38 -28.42 19.77
CA GLU A 386 -8.04 -27.81 19.71
C GLU A 386 -7.70 -26.95 20.95
N GLY A 387 -8.58 -26.91 21.96
CA GLY A 387 -8.31 -26.24 23.23
C GLY A 387 -8.43 -24.71 23.18
N ALA A 388 -9.21 -24.17 22.24
CA ALA A 388 -9.34 -22.72 22.05
C ALA A 388 -10.03 -21.99 23.22
N THR A 389 -10.78 -22.69 24.08
CA THR A 389 -11.55 -22.07 25.17
C THR A 389 -10.70 -21.19 26.08
N ALA A 390 -9.55 -21.69 26.55
CA ALA A 390 -8.68 -20.95 27.46
C ALA A 390 -8.11 -19.65 26.85
N PRO A 391 -7.44 -19.67 25.67
CA PRO A 391 -6.95 -18.44 25.07
C PRO A 391 -8.07 -17.47 24.69
N LEU A 392 -9.24 -17.97 24.25
CA LEU A 392 -10.37 -17.08 23.94
C LEU A 392 -10.92 -16.39 25.19
N THR A 393 -10.99 -17.08 26.33
CA THR A 393 -11.38 -16.46 27.61
C THR A 393 -10.41 -15.37 28.02
N GLU A 394 -9.10 -15.57 27.86
CA GLU A 394 -8.09 -14.53 28.12
C GLU A 394 -8.28 -13.31 27.21
N LEU A 395 -8.57 -13.55 25.93
CA LEU A 395 -8.79 -12.49 24.94
C LEU A 395 -10.07 -11.66 25.17
N LEU A 396 -11.01 -12.10 26.02
CA LEU A 396 -12.15 -11.28 26.45
C LEU A 396 -11.70 -10.00 27.15
N HIS A 397 -10.51 -10.00 27.75
CA HIS A 397 -9.96 -8.85 28.47
C HIS A 397 -9.03 -7.98 27.61
N SER A 398 -8.91 -8.30 26.32
CA SER A 398 -8.13 -7.52 25.35
C SER A 398 -8.57 -6.05 25.34
N ARG A 399 -7.61 -5.13 25.17
CA ARG A 399 -7.91 -3.70 24.97
C ARG A 399 -8.50 -3.43 23.59
N ASN A 400 -8.35 -4.37 22.66
CA ASN A 400 -8.91 -4.29 21.32
C ASN A 400 -10.32 -4.88 21.33
N GLU A 401 -11.33 -4.01 21.26
CA GLU A 401 -12.74 -4.41 21.27
C GLU A 401 -13.08 -5.43 20.18
N GLY A 402 -12.44 -5.35 19.02
CA GLY A 402 -12.63 -6.31 17.93
C GLY A 402 -12.14 -7.72 18.31
N VAL A 403 -11.00 -7.83 19.01
CA VAL A 403 -10.48 -9.10 19.52
C VAL A 403 -11.43 -9.69 20.55
N ALA A 404 -11.81 -8.90 21.55
CA ALA A 404 -12.72 -9.34 22.62
C ALA A 404 -14.09 -9.77 22.06
N THR A 405 -14.64 -9.02 21.10
CA THR A 405 -15.91 -9.33 20.44
C THR A 405 -15.85 -10.66 19.68
N TYR A 406 -14.79 -10.90 18.88
CA TYR A 406 -14.64 -12.18 18.19
C TYR A 406 -14.43 -13.34 19.17
N ALA A 407 -13.65 -13.13 20.23
CA ALA A 407 -13.42 -14.16 21.24
C ALA A 407 -14.73 -14.57 21.94
N ALA A 408 -15.54 -13.59 22.34
CA ALA A 408 -16.86 -13.80 22.91
C ALA A 408 -17.78 -14.57 21.96
N ALA A 409 -17.81 -14.20 20.69
CA ALA A 409 -18.64 -14.86 19.68
C ALA A 409 -18.26 -16.34 19.49
N VAL A 410 -16.95 -16.66 19.46
CA VAL A 410 -16.49 -18.05 19.35
C VAL A 410 -16.87 -18.85 20.60
N LEU A 411 -16.61 -18.33 21.80
CA LEU A 411 -16.99 -18.98 23.07
C LEU A 411 -18.50 -19.27 23.13
N PHE A 412 -19.32 -18.30 22.71
CA PHE A 412 -20.77 -18.46 22.66
C PHE A 412 -21.17 -19.59 21.70
N ARG A 413 -20.62 -19.64 20.49
CA ARG A 413 -20.91 -20.66 19.48
C ARG A 413 -20.49 -22.07 19.93
N MET A 414 -19.34 -22.21 20.57
CA MET A 414 -18.91 -23.49 21.17
C MET A 414 -19.81 -23.96 22.33
N SER A 415 -20.53 -23.03 22.96
CA SER A 415 -21.38 -23.32 24.11
C SER A 415 -22.83 -23.70 23.77
N GLU A 416 -23.23 -23.62 22.50
CA GLU A 416 -24.64 -23.70 22.07
C GLU A 416 -25.34 -24.99 22.57
N ASP A 417 -24.66 -26.13 22.45
CA ASP A 417 -25.12 -27.45 22.86
C ASP A 417 -24.84 -27.80 24.33
N LYS A 418 -24.23 -26.90 25.11
CA LYS A 418 -23.89 -27.14 26.52
C LYS A 418 -25.12 -26.97 27.43
N PRO A 419 -25.11 -27.55 28.64
CA PRO A 419 -26.20 -27.39 29.60
C PRO A 419 -26.52 -25.93 29.91
N HIS A 420 -27.79 -25.65 30.26
CA HIS A 420 -28.26 -24.28 30.52
C HIS A 420 -27.42 -23.55 31.59
N ASP A 421 -27.00 -24.24 32.66
CA ASP A 421 -26.17 -23.65 33.71
C ASP A 421 -24.76 -23.27 33.24
N TYR A 422 -24.23 -23.95 32.23
CA TYR A 422 -22.97 -23.57 31.59
C TYR A 422 -23.17 -22.28 30.79
N LYS A 423 -24.18 -22.22 29.92
CA LYS A 423 -24.52 -21.05 29.11
C LYS A 423 -24.79 -19.81 29.98
N LYS A 424 -25.48 -19.99 31.11
CA LYS A 424 -25.75 -18.91 32.06
C LYS A 424 -24.46 -18.33 32.66
N ARG A 425 -23.52 -19.18 33.08
CA ARG A 425 -22.22 -18.76 33.62
C ARG A 425 -21.39 -18.02 32.56
N LEU A 426 -21.31 -18.58 31.36
CA LEU A 426 -20.61 -17.94 30.24
C LEU A 426 -21.21 -16.57 29.92
N SER A 427 -22.54 -16.45 29.85
CA SER A 427 -23.21 -15.17 29.58
C SER A 427 -22.88 -14.10 30.64
N MET A 428 -22.77 -14.47 31.92
CA MET A 428 -22.34 -13.55 32.97
C MET A 428 -20.89 -13.09 32.77
N GLU A 429 -19.99 -14.03 32.46
CA GLU A 429 -18.58 -13.73 32.20
C GLU A 429 -18.38 -12.80 30.99
N LEU A 430 -19.11 -13.06 29.90
CA LEU A 430 -19.11 -12.21 28.71
C LEU A 430 -19.62 -10.79 29.03
N THR A 431 -20.68 -10.69 29.82
CA THR A 431 -21.26 -9.39 30.22
C THR A 431 -20.25 -8.61 31.06
N ASN A 432 -19.66 -9.23 32.08
CA ASN A 432 -18.69 -8.57 32.95
C ASN A 432 -17.40 -8.15 32.22
N SER A 433 -16.99 -8.92 31.21
CA SER A 433 -15.72 -8.67 30.49
C SER A 433 -15.86 -7.62 29.39
N LEU A 434 -16.99 -7.61 28.67
CA LEU A 434 -17.22 -6.68 27.55
C LEU A 434 -17.77 -5.33 28.00
N PHE A 435 -18.62 -5.29 29.04
CA PHE A 435 -19.13 -4.05 29.61
C PHE A 435 -18.19 -3.59 30.73
N ARG A 436 -17.01 -3.06 30.34
CA ARG A 436 -16.17 -2.33 31.30
C ARG A 436 -16.86 -1.02 31.68
N GLU A 437 -17.47 -0.96 32.85
CA GLU A 437 -17.67 0.32 33.53
C GLU A 437 -16.27 0.85 33.90
N GLU A 438 -15.79 1.89 33.21
CA GLU A 438 -14.59 2.59 33.66
C GLU A 438 -14.85 3.14 35.07
N PRO A 439 -14.02 2.80 36.08
CA PRO A 439 -14.07 3.52 37.34
C PRO A 439 -13.56 4.93 37.09
N ASN A 440 -14.46 5.90 37.14
CA ASN A 440 -14.18 7.34 37.21
C ASN A 440 -12.95 7.62 38.09
N MET A 441 -11.79 7.87 37.47
CA MET A 441 -10.63 8.43 38.15
C MET A 441 -10.53 9.92 37.81
N TRP A 442 -11.31 10.69 38.56
CA TRP A 442 -11.12 12.09 38.98
C TRP A 442 -11.09 13.22 37.93
N GLY A 443 -12.06 14.13 38.07
CA GLY A 443 -11.87 15.56 37.80
C GLY A 443 -13.02 16.21 37.06
N GLY A 444 -13.94 16.85 37.79
CA GLY A 444 -14.99 17.68 37.19
C GLY A 444 -14.43 18.76 36.28
N GLY A 445 -15.11 18.96 35.15
CA GLY A 445 -14.84 20.02 34.19
C GLY A 445 -15.64 19.76 32.91
N GLU A 446 -16.65 20.58 32.69
CA GLU A 446 -17.45 20.63 31.46
C GLU A 446 -16.56 20.60 30.20
N LEU A 447 -17.03 19.93 29.13
CA LEU A 447 -17.24 20.49 27.79
C LEU A 447 -17.43 19.39 26.72
N GLY A 448 -18.57 19.48 26.01
CA GLY A 448 -18.61 19.27 24.56
C GLY A 448 -18.94 17.88 24.02
N MET A 449 -20.23 17.65 23.70
CA MET A 449 -20.65 16.67 22.70
C MET A 449 -20.08 16.99 21.30
N GLY A 450 -19.73 15.95 20.54
CA GLY A 450 -19.58 15.97 19.09
C GLY A 450 -19.32 14.56 18.53
N PRO A 451 -20.15 14.03 17.60
CA PRO A 451 -20.10 12.64 17.13
C PRO A 451 -19.21 12.47 15.89
N ASP A 452 -18.58 11.31 15.70
CA ASP A 452 -18.20 10.78 14.37
C ASP A 452 -17.73 9.31 14.46
N LEU A 453 -18.69 8.38 14.37
CA LEU A 453 -18.47 6.98 14.00
C LEU A 453 -19.70 6.51 13.22
N GLN A 454 -19.66 6.62 11.89
CA GLN A 454 -20.53 5.84 11.00
C GLN A 454 -19.72 5.36 9.79
N VAL A 455 -19.56 4.02 9.76
CA VAL A 455 -19.50 3.05 8.64
C VAL A 455 -18.71 3.40 7.37
#